data_AF-A0A937VAJ5-F1
#
_entry.id   AF-A0A937VAJ5-F1
#
_cell.length_a   1.000
_cell.length_b   1.000
_cell.length_c   1.000
_cell.angle_alpha   90.00
_cell.angle_beta   90.00
_cell.angle_gamma   90.00
#
_symmetry.space_group_name_H-M   'P 1'
#
loop_
_entity.id
_entity.type
_entity.pdbx_description
1 polymer ?
#
loop_
_entity_poly.entity_id
_entity_poly.type
_entity_poly.pdbx_seq_one_letter_code
_entity_poly.pdbx_strand_id
1 'polypeptide(L)'
;MTTPEAASPRWGGTVKALVALTGLVLVAALLVRFQGIVPLLVLAGIISYLSLPYVRALHHRARLSWPASTNIIFVYWLALLILAFTAVGVAVVQQVQALLLALQGVLDGVPAQLEALSRQSFVLGPWSFTPTTTEIIPLVERALGAIEPAFGRASGLVASAAGHALESLASLVFVLAVSYFLTLDSDRIRSRWSGIAIPRYEYDLGRLRQALTHIWHAFLRGQLLIVLIMGILMAVL
;
A
#
# COMPACT_ATOMS: atom_id res chain seq x y z
N MET A 1 15.01 54.31 27.04
CA MET A 1 14.86 53.88 25.64
C MET A 1 15.21 52.39 25.58
N THR A 2 14.21 51.51 25.54
CA THR A 2 14.41 50.05 25.45
C THR A 2 14.53 49.66 23.99
N THR A 3 15.74 49.34 23.53
CA THR A 3 15.96 48.75 22.20
C THR A 3 15.21 47.43 22.10
N PRO A 4 14.51 47.14 20.99
CA PRO A 4 13.79 45.88 20.84
C PRO A 4 14.80 44.73 20.87
N GLU A 5 14.55 43.77 21.75
CA GLU A 5 15.37 42.57 21.95
C GLU A 5 15.47 41.80 20.62
N ALA A 6 16.69 41.66 20.10
CA ALA A 6 16.93 41.09 18.78
C ALA A 6 16.55 39.60 18.73
N ALA A 7 15.56 39.29 17.89
CA ALA A 7 15.14 37.94 17.54
C ALA A 7 16.29 37.18 16.84
N SER A 8 16.92 36.28 17.60
CA SER A 8 18.05 35.39 17.26
C SER A 8 19.38 36.06 16.79
N PRO A 9 20.55 35.50 17.19
CA PRO A 9 21.85 35.98 16.70
C PRO A 9 21.99 35.82 15.18
N ARG A 10 22.62 36.78 14.50
CA ARG A 10 22.86 36.70 13.04
C ARG A 10 23.91 35.63 12.76
N TRP A 11 23.57 34.65 11.92
CA TRP A 11 24.45 33.55 11.53
C TRP A 11 25.50 34.02 10.52
N GLY A 12 26.77 33.68 10.73
CA GLY A 12 27.80 33.83 9.69
C GLY A 12 27.55 32.86 8.52
N GLY A 13 27.89 33.26 7.29
CA GLY A 13 27.65 32.45 6.08
C GLY A 13 28.24 31.03 6.16
N THR A 14 29.45 30.90 6.71
CA THR A 14 30.13 29.61 6.94
C THR A 14 29.38 28.74 7.95
N VAL A 15 28.88 29.32 9.05
CA VAL A 15 28.12 28.60 10.08
C VAL A 15 26.80 28.09 9.50
N LYS A 16 26.11 28.91 8.69
CA LYS A 16 24.88 28.51 8.01
C LYS A 16 25.12 27.33 7.06
N ALA A 17 26.20 27.37 6.27
CA ALA A 17 26.55 26.28 5.36
C ALA A 17 26.92 25.00 6.13
N LEU A 18 27.72 25.12 7.19
CA LEU A 18 28.14 23.96 8.00
C LEU A 18 26.94 23.29 8.68
N VAL A 19 26.08 24.06 9.36
CA VAL A 19 24.90 23.50 10.03
C VAL A 19 23.89 22.93 9.02
N ALA A 20 23.69 23.58 7.87
CA ALA A 20 22.82 23.04 6.83
C ALA A 20 23.36 21.71 6.29
N LEU A 21 24.67 21.62 6.04
CA LEU A 21 25.31 20.40 5.56
C LEU A 21 25.27 19.29 6.62
N THR A 22 25.66 19.59 7.86
CA THR A 22 25.60 18.62 8.97
C THR A 22 24.18 18.15 9.22
N GLY A 23 23.20 19.07 9.21
CA GLY A 23 21.79 18.74 9.33
C GLY A 23 21.30 17.86 8.18
N LEU A 24 21.66 18.19 6.94
CA LEU A 24 21.33 17.39 5.76
C LEU A 24 21.91 15.98 5.85
N VAL A 25 23.19 15.85 6.22
CA VAL A 25 23.87 14.56 6.39
C VAL A 25 23.23 13.77 7.52
N LEU A 26 22.89 14.40 8.65
CA LEU A 26 22.23 13.73 9.76
C LEU A 26 20.84 13.21 9.38
N VAL A 27 20.05 14.04 8.70
CA VAL A 27 18.72 13.65 8.21
C VAL A 27 18.84 12.54 7.16
N ALA A 28 19.77 12.65 6.20
CA ALA A 28 19.99 11.61 5.20
C ALA A 28 20.45 10.29 5.84
N ALA A 29 21.39 10.34 6.78
CA ALA A 29 21.84 9.16 7.52
C ALA A 29 20.70 8.52 8.31
N LEU A 30 19.85 9.33 8.96
CA LEU A 30 18.66 8.85 9.67
C LEU A 30 17.67 8.20 8.70
N LEU A 31 17.41 8.82 7.56
CA LEU A 31 16.53 8.27 6.53
C LEU A 31 17.04 6.94 5.98
N VAL A 32 18.34 6.83 5.68
CA VAL A 32 18.94 5.56 5.22
C VAL A 32 18.89 4.50 6.31
N ARG A 33 19.16 4.88 7.57
CA ARG A 33 19.15 3.94 8.71
C ARG A 33 17.75 3.39 9.01
N PHE A 34 16.72 4.22 8.86
CA PHE A 34 15.34 3.90 9.22
C PHE A 34 14.41 3.77 8.00
N GLN A 35 14.95 3.59 6.79
CA GLN A 35 14.18 3.56 5.54
C GLN A 35 13.04 2.54 5.51
N GLY A 36 13.13 1.44 6.28
CA GLY A 36 12.04 0.45 6.38
C GLY A 36 10.85 0.91 7.23
N ILE A 37 11.08 1.80 8.21
CA ILE A 37 10.06 2.24 9.16
C ILE A 37 9.55 3.64 8.83
N VAL A 38 10.40 4.50 8.26
CA VAL A 38 10.04 5.89 7.91
C VAL A 38 8.79 5.96 7.03
N PRO A 39 8.64 5.18 5.93
CA PRO A 39 7.43 5.21 5.11
C PRO A 39 6.18 4.84 5.90
N LEU A 40 6.26 3.84 6.80
CA LEU A 40 5.15 3.42 7.65
C LEU A 40 4.75 4.53 8.63
N LEU A 41 5.73 5.20 9.25
CA LEU A 41 5.47 6.32 10.16
C LEU A 41 4.89 7.54 9.44
N VAL A 42 5.40 7.85 8.24
CA VAL A 42 4.85 8.92 7.39
C VAL A 42 3.41 8.60 7.03
N LEU A 43 3.13 7.38 6.59
CA LEU A 43 1.77 6.94 6.26
C LEU A 43 0.85 7.01 7.49
N ALA A 44 1.33 6.59 8.67
CA ALA A 44 0.59 6.69 9.91
C ALA A 44 0.25 8.15 10.26
N GLY A 45 1.20 9.07 10.06
CA GLY A 45 1.00 10.51 10.19
C GLY A 45 -0.02 11.05 9.19
N ILE A 46 0.00 10.59 7.95
CA ILE A 46 -0.99 10.96 6.91
C ILE A 46 -2.39 10.47 7.31
N ILE A 47 -2.53 9.20 7.72
CA ILE A 47 -3.83 8.66 8.18
C ILE A 47 -4.31 9.39 9.43
N SER A 48 -3.41 9.76 10.33
CA SER A 48 -3.76 10.50 11.56
C SER A 48 -4.28 11.89 11.18
N TYR A 49 -3.55 12.59 10.31
CA TYR A 49 -3.96 13.89 9.77
C TYR A 49 -5.31 13.82 9.06
N LEU A 50 -5.53 12.78 8.25
CA LEU A 50 -6.78 12.55 7.54
C LEU A 50 -7.92 12.20 8.50
N SER A 51 -7.63 11.54 9.62
CA SER A 51 -8.61 11.13 10.64
C SER A 51 -9.03 12.29 11.55
N LEU A 52 -8.15 13.26 11.83
CA LEU A 52 -8.43 14.43 12.68
C LEU A 52 -9.71 15.22 12.33
N PRO A 53 -10.05 15.56 11.07
CA PRO A 53 -11.31 16.22 10.76
C PRO A 53 -12.53 15.34 11.10
N TYR A 54 -12.46 14.04 10.86
CA TYR A 54 -13.55 13.11 11.17
C TYR A 54 -13.73 12.91 12.68
N VAL A 55 -12.62 12.76 13.43
CA VAL A 55 -12.65 12.69 14.89
C VAL A 55 -13.23 13.97 15.49
N ARG A 56 -12.81 15.15 15.02
CA ARG A 56 -13.36 16.44 15.46
C ARG A 56 -14.84 16.60 15.11
N ALA A 57 -15.24 16.20 13.90
CA ALA A 57 -16.64 16.25 13.49
C ALA A 57 -17.50 15.36 14.41
N LEU A 58 -17.02 14.16 14.75
CA LEU A 58 -17.73 13.24 15.63
C LEU A 58 -17.76 13.77 17.08
N HIS A 59 -16.65 14.32 17.58
CA HIS A 59 -16.55 14.94 18.91
C HIS A 59 -17.57 16.09 19.07
N HIS A 60 -17.63 17.01 18.10
CA HIS A 60 -18.52 18.16 18.18
C HIS A 60 -19.98 17.85 17.84
N ARG A 61 -20.25 17.03 16.80
CA ARG A 61 -21.62 16.75 16.36
C ARG A 61 -22.33 15.73 17.25
N ALA A 62 -21.62 14.68 17.69
CA ALA A 62 -22.19 13.63 18.53
C ALA A 62 -21.94 13.84 20.03
N ARG A 63 -21.24 14.92 20.43
CA ARG A 63 -20.90 15.26 21.83
C ARG A 63 -20.17 14.13 22.57
N LEU A 64 -19.42 13.30 21.85
CA LEU A 64 -18.64 12.20 22.41
C LEU A 64 -17.32 12.71 22.99
N SER A 65 -16.72 11.99 23.94
CA SER A 65 -15.37 12.32 24.42
C SER A 65 -14.33 12.12 23.31
N TRP A 66 -13.23 12.88 23.35
CA TRP A 66 -12.15 12.77 22.35
C TRP A 66 -11.64 11.32 22.16
N PRO A 67 -11.40 10.55 23.23
CA PRO A 67 -11.01 9.14 23.10
C PRO A 67 -12.09 8.28 22.44
N ALA A 68 -13.37 8.51 22.76
CA ALA A 68 -14.47 7.74 22.16
C ALA A 68 -14.59 8.02 20.66
N SER A 69 -14.49 9.28 20.23
CA SER A 69 -14.49 9.63 18.81
C SER A 69 -13.31 9.03 18.06
N THR A 70 -12.12 9.01 18.68
CA THR A 70 -10.93 8.37 18.09
C THR A 70 -11.14 6.87 17.95
N ASN A 71 -11.61 6.18 19.00
CA ASN A 71 -11.90 4.75 18.94
C ASN A 71 -12.87 4.38 17.82
N ILE A 72 -13.98 5.11 17.69
CA ILE A 72 -14.99 4.84 16.66
C ILE A 72 -14.39 4.96 15.25
N ILE A 73 -13.63 6.03 14.98
CA ILE A 73 -13.01 6.24 13.67
C ILE A 73 -11.96 5.15 13.35
N PHE A 74 -11.17 4.73 14.33
CA PHE A 74 -10.17 3.68 14.10
C PHE A 74 -10.76 2.27 14.02
N VAL A 75 -11.86 2.00 14.72
CA VAL A 75 -12.65 0.77 14.52
C VAL A 75 -13.24 0.75 13.10
N TYR A 76 -13.74 1.89 12.62
CA TYR A 76 -14.19 2.01 11.23
C TYR A 76 -13.07 1.74 10.22
N TRP A 77 -11.89 2.34 10.42
CA TRP A 77 -10.71 2.05 9.58
C TRP A 77 -10.31 0.57 9.61
N LEU A 78 -10.34 -0.05 10.79
CA LEU A 78 -10.02 -1.47 10.95
C LEU A 78 -11.04 -2.36 10.24
N ALA A 79 -12.34 -2.03 10.35
CA ALA A 79 -13.39 -2.75 9.64
C ALA A 79 -13.24 -2.62 8.12
N LEU A 80 -12.91 -1.42 7.62
CA LEU A 80 -12.64 -1.18 6.20
C LEU A 80 -11.43 -1.99 5.73
N LEU A 81 -10.37 -2.07 6.54
CA LEU A 81 -9.19 -2.88 6.24
C LEU A 81 -9.53 -4.37 6.13
N ILE A 82 -10.30 -4.92 7.09
CA ILE A 82 -10.74 -6.32 7.07
C ILE A 82 -11.60 -6.59 5.83
N LEU A 83 -12.54 -5.69 5.50
CA LEU A 83 -13.39 -5.83 4.33
C LEU A 83 -12.57 -5.82 3.03
N ALA A 84 -11.61 -4.89 2.91
CA ALA A 84 -10.72 -4.79 1.75
C ALA A 84 -9.84 -6.04 1.59
N PHE A 85 -9.22 -6.52 2.68
CA PHE A 85 -8.42 -7.74 2.65
C PHE A 85 -9.24 -8.97 2.30
N THR A 86 -10.47 -9.06 2.82
CA THR A 86 -11.39 -10.15 2.48
C THR A 86 -11.74 -10.11 0.99
N ALA A 87 -12.08 -8.93 0.45
CA ALA A 87 -12.42 -8.77 -0.97
C ALA A 87 -11.24 -9.14 -1.90
N VAL A 88 -10.03 -8.68 -1.57
CA VAL A 88 -8.82 -9.03 -2.31
C VAL A 88 -8.53 -10.53 -2.21
N GLY A 89 -8.65 -11.11 -1.02
CA GLY A 89 -8.45 -12.55 -0.80
C GLY A 89 -9.40 -13.40 -1.65
N VAL A 90 -10.69 -13.03 -1.69
CA VAL A 90 -11.69 -13.69 -2.55
C VAL A 90 -11.32 -13.56 -4.03
N ALA A 91 -10.93 -12.36 -4.48
CA ALA A 91 -10.53 -12.14 -5.87
C ALA A 91 -9.35 -13.01 -6.29
N VAL A 92 -8.32 -13.14 -5.45
CA VAL A 92 -7.15 -13.99 -5.70
C VAL A 92 -7.56 -15.46 -5.82
N VAL A 93 -8.38 -15.96 -4.89
CA VAL A 93 -8.87 -17.35 -4.93
C VAL A 93 -9.67 -17.62 -6.19
N GLN A 94 -10.58 -16.72 -6.57
CA GLN A 94 -11.35 -16.82 -7.81
C GLN A 94 -10.46 -16.86 -9.05
N GLN A 95 -9.41 -16.04 -9.07
CA GLN A 95 -8.48 -15.97 -10.20
C GLN A 95 -7.67 -17.27 -10.36
N VAL A 96 -7.25 -17.86 -9.24
CA VAL A 96 -6.56 -19.16 -9.24
C VAL A 96 -7.52 -20.27 -9.64
N GLN A 97 -8.75 -20.27 -9.13
CA GLN A 97 -9.76 -21.25 -9.51
C GLN A 97 -10.08 -21.17 -11.01
N ALA A 98 -10.24 -19.97 -11.57
CA ALA A 98 -10.47 -19.77 -13.00
C ALA A 98 -9.31 -20.32 -13.84
N LEU A 99 -8.07 -20.12 -13.40
CA LEU A 99 -6.90 -20.69 -14.06
C LEU A 99 -6.90 -22.22 -14.00
N LEU A 100 -7.20 -22.81 -12.85
CA LEU A 100 -7.27 -24.26 -12.68
C LEU A 100 -8.37 -24.89 -13.54
N LEU A 101 -9.55 -24.28 -13.60
CA LEU A 101 -10.65 -24.72 -14.45
C LEU A 101 -10.31 -24.60 -15.95
N ALA A 102 -9.67 -23.50 -16.36
CA ALA A 102 -9.19 -23.34 -17.73
C ALA A 102 -8.18 -24.43 -18.10
N LEU A 103 -7.31 -24.79 -17.16
CA LEU A 103 -6.30 -25.83 -17.37
C LEU A 103 -6.92 -27.22 -17.46
N GLN A 104 -7.88 -27.55 -16.60
CA GLN A 104 -8.66 -28.79 -16.67
C GLN A 104 -9.42 -28.90 -17.99
N GLY A 105 -10.05 -27.80 -18.46
CA GLY A 105 -10.75 -27.80 -19.75
C GLY A 105 -9.84 -28.11 -20.94
N VAL A 106 -8.58 -27.66 -20.90
CA VAL A 106 -7.58 -28.02 -21.92
C VAL A 106 -7.15 -29.48 -21.78
N LEU A 107 -6.91 -29.95 -20.55
CA LEU A 107 -6.49 -31.32 -20.27
C LEU A 107 -7.52 -32.37 -20.67
N ASP A 108 -8.81 -32.12 -20.42
CA ASP A 108 -9.89 -33.05 -20.75
C ASP A 108 -10.36 -32.89 -22.21
N GLY A 109 -10.35 -31.66 -22.74
CA GLY A 109 -10.88 -31.35 -24.06
C GLY A 109 -9.96 -31.76 -25.21
N VAL A 110 -8.64 -31.62 -25.06
CA VAL A 110 -7.69 -31.89 -26.14
C VAL A 110 -7.64 -33.39 -26.49
N PRO A 111 -7.50 -34.34 -25.54
CA PRO A 111 -7.48 -35.76 -25.85
C PRO A 111 -8.80 -36.24 -26.46
N ALA A 112 -9.95 -35.76 -25.94
CA ALA A 112 -11.27 -36.13 -26.45
C ALA A 112 -11.50 -35.63 -27.90
N GLN A 113 -11.02 -34.43 -28.23
CA GLN A 113 -11.07 -33.91 -29.59
C GLN A 113 -10.10 -34.66 -30.53
N LEU A 114 -8.91 -35.01 -30.06
CA LEU A 114 -7.96 -35.83 -30.84
C LEU A 114 -8.46 -37.26 -31.06
N GLU A 115 -9.14 -37.87 -30.09
CA GLU A 115 -9.81 -39.17 -30.28
C GLU A 115 -10.95 -39.09 -31.29
N ALA A 116 -11.75 -38.03 -31.26
CA ALA A 116 -12.82 -37.82 -32.23
C ALA A 116 -12.25 -37.63 -33.66
N LEU A 117 -11.15 -36.90 -33.80
CA LEU A 117 -10.43 -36.71 -35.07
C LEU A 117 -9.72 -37.99 -35.54
N SER A 118 -9.19 -38.80 -34.63
CA SER A 118 -8.55 -40.09 -34.92
C SER A 118 -9.54 -41.13 -35.48
N ARG A 119 -10.80 -41.07 -35.04
CA ARG A 119 -11.89 -41.93 -35.55
C ARG A 119 -12.47 -41.45 -36.89
N GLN A 120 -12.14 -40.24 -37.35
CA GLN A 120 -12.48 -39.76 -38.68
C GLN A 120 -11.43 -40.25 -39.69
N SER A 121 -11.80 -41.22 -40.52
CA SER A 121 -10.99 -41.59 -41.69
C SER A 121 -11.16 -40.52 -42.77
N PHE A 122 -10.07 -39.82 -43.08
CA PHE A 122 -10.06 -38.91 -44.22
C PHE A 122 -9.70 -39.72 -45.47
N VAL A 123 -10.69 -39.91 -46.35
CA VAL A 123 -10.51 -40.54 -47.66
C VAL A 123 -10.34 -39.44 -48.70
N LEU A 124 -9.11 -39.23 -49.17
CA LEU A 124 -8.78 -38.30 -50.26
C LEU A 124 -8.43 -39.13 -51.50
N GLY A 125 -9.45 -39.48 -52.30
CA GLY A 125 -9.26 -40.32 -53.49
C GLY A 125 -8.75 -41.73 -53.14
N PRO A 126 -7.84 -42.35 -53.92
CA PRO A 126 -7.35 -43.71 -53.67
C PRO A 126 -6.48 -43.87 -52.40
N TRP A 127 -6.29 -42.80 -51.62
CA TRP A 127 -5.41 -42.77 -50.45
C TRP A 127 -6.27 -42.58 -49.20
N SER A 128 -6.19 -43.53 -48.26
CA SER A 128 -6.87 -43.45 -46.97
C SER A 128 -5.87 -43.10 -45.88
N PHE A 129 -6.04 -41.94 -45.24
CA PHE A 129 -5.27 -41.56 -44.06
C PHE A 129 -6.09 -41.87 -42.81
N THR A 130 -5.60 -42.80 -42.00
CA THR A 130 -6.10 -43.05 -40.65
C THR A 130 -5.00 -42.62 -39.68
N PRO A 131 -5.21 -41.59 -38.84
CA PRO A 131 -4.23 -41.22 -37.82
C PRO A 131 -4.06 -42.39 -36.85
N THR A 132 -2.91 -43.04 -36.85
CA THR A 132 -2.62 -44.17 -35.96
C THR A 132 -2.47 -43.66 -34.52
N THR A 133 -3.16 -44.31 -33.57
CA THR A 133 -3.16 -43.95 -32.14
C THR A 133 -1.77 -43.95 -31.49
N THR A 134 -0.80 -44.64 -32.09
CA THR A 134 0.60 -44.73 -31.62
C THR A 134 1.37 -43.41 -31.62
N GLU A 135 1.01 -42.44 -32.47
CA GLU A 135 1.67 -41.11 -32.48
C GLU A 135 1.00 -40.09 -31.54
N ILE A 136 -0.22 -40.38 -31.09
CA ILE A 136 -1.03 -39.46 -30.27
C ILE A 136 -0.63 -39.53 -28.79
N ILE A 137 -0.35 -40.73 -28.27
CA ILE A 137 0.08 -40.95 -26.87
C ILE A 137 1.30 -40.09 -26.48
N PRO A 138 2.43 -40.11 -27.21
CA PRO A 138 3.60 -39.31 -26.86
C PRO A 138 3.36 -37.79 -27.00
N LEU A 139 2.39 -37.37 -27.82
CA LEU A 139 2.00 -35.97 -27.93
C LEU A 139 1.21 -35.50 -26.70
N VAL A 140 0.35 -36.36 -26.17
CA VAL A 140 -0.39 -36.13 -24.92
C VAL A 140 0.55 -36.08 -23.73
N GLU A 141 1.51 -37.00 -23.62
CA GLU A 141 2.51 -36.98 -22.54
C GLU A 141 3.38 -35.72 -22.55
N ARG A 142 3.78 -35.24 -23.75
CA ARG A 142 4.49 -33.95 -23.89
C ARG A 142 3.62 -32.76 -23.52
N ALA A 143 2.33 -32.79 -23.86
CA ALA A 143 1.38 -31.75 -23.47
C ALA A 143 1.14 -31.73 -21.96
N LEU A 144 1.02 -32.90 -21.32
CA LEU A 144 0.90 -33.03 -19.86
C LEU A 144 2.15 -32.51 -19.14
N GLY A 145 3.34 -32.87 -19.62
CA GLY A 145 4.60 -32.33 -19.08
C GLY A 145 4.77 -30.83 -19.26
N ALA A 146 4.13 -30.23 -20.29
CA ALA A 146 4.10 -28.78 -20.47
C ALA A 146 3.11 -28.06 -19.52
N ILE A 147 2.15 -28.79 -18.95
CA ILE A 147 1.08 -28.28 -18.10
C ILE A 147 1.43 -28.37 -16.60
N GLU A 148 2.21 -29.35 -16.15
CA GLU A 148 2.70 -29.43 -14.76
C GLU A 148 3.31 -28.12 -14.23
N PRO A 149 4.13 -27.37 -14.99
CA PRO A 149 4.66 -26.08 -14.55
C PRO A 149 3.57 -25.01 -14.34
N ALA A 150 2.41 -25.12 -14.99
CA ALA A 150 1.30 -24.20 -14.80
C ALA A 150 0.59 -24.42 -13.45
N PHE A 151 0.45 -25.67 -13.02
CA PHE A 151 -0.04 -26.00 -11.67
C PHE A 151 0.93 -25.54 -10.58
N GLY A 152 2.24 -25.77 -10.77
CA GLY A 152 3.27 -25.28 -9.85
C GLY A 152 3.29 -23.75 -9.75
N ARG A 153 3.05 -23.05 -10.87
CA ARG A 153 2.88 -21.59 -10.87
C ARG A 153 1.62 -21.16 -10.14
N ALA A 154 0.48 -21.82 -10.35
CA ALA A 154 -0.77 -21.49 -9.68
C ALA A 154 -0.67 -21.63 -8.15
N SER A 155 -0.07 -22.72 -7.65
CA SER A 155 0.14 -22.92 -6.21
C SER A 155 1.18 -21.96 -5.63
N GLY A 156 2.26 -21.69 -6.36
CA GLY A 156 3.26 -20.69 -6.01
C GLY A 156 2.69 -19.28 -5.90
N LEU A 157 1.75 -18.91 -6.79
CA LEU A 157 1.05 -17.63 -6.74
C LEU A 157 0.15 -17.48 -5.51
N VAL A 158 -0.55 -18.54 -5.10
CA VAL A 158 -1.35 -18.52 -3.86
C VAL A 158 -0.43 -18.35 -2.64
N ALA A 159 0.66 -19.10 -2.59
CA ALA A 159 1.61 -19.04 -1.48
C ALA A 159 2.29 -17.66 -1.38
N SER A 160 2.72 -17.10 -2.51
CA SER A 160 3.32 -15.76 -2.54
C SER A 160 2.30 -14.67 -2.23
N ALA A 161 1.08 -14.75 -2.78
CA ALA A 161 0.01 -13.82 -2.45
C ALA A 161 -0.34 -13.85 -0.96
N ALA A 162 -0.42 -15.03 -0.35
CA ALA A 162 -0.64 -15.18 1.10
C ALA A 162 0.51 -14.58 1.92
N GLY A 163 1.76 -14.83 1.53
CA GLY A 163 2.93 -14.25 2.19
C GLY A 163 2.93 -12.71 2.12
N HIS A 164 2.74 -12.16 0.92
CA HIS A 164 2.65 -10.70 0.72
C HIS A 164 1.44 -10.09 1.42
N ALA A 165 0.30 -10.79 1.46
CA ALA A 165 -0.88 -10.33 2.17
C ALA A 165 -0.63 -10.26 3.68
N LEU A 166 0.00 -11.27 4.28
CA LEU A 166 0.33 -11.26 5.71
C LEU A 166 1.29 -10.13 6.07
N GLU A 167 2.35 -9.93 5.28
CA GLU A 167 3.29 -8.83 5.47
C GLU A 167 2.61 -7.47 5.33
N SER A 168 1.81 -7.30 4.27
CA SER A 168 1.05 -6.07 4.02
C SER A 168 0.05 -5.79 5.14
N LEU A 169 -0.70 -6.81 5.58
CA LEU A 169 -1.66 -6.69 6.67
C LEU A 169 -0.97 -6.28 7.97
N ALA A 170 0.14 -6.92 8.33
CA ALA A 170 0.92 -6.56 9.51
C ALA A 170 1.42 -5.10 9.44
N SER A 171 1.90 -4.69 8.27
CA SER A 171 2.36 -3.31 8.04
C SER A 171 1.22 -2.28 8.17
N LEU A 172 0.03 -2.59 7.62
CA LEU A 172 -1.14 -1.71 7.69
C LEU A 172 -1.73 -1.64 9.08
N VAL A 173 -1.77 -2.76 9.81
CA VAL A 173 -2.17 -2.79 11.22
C VAL A 173 -1.19 -1.97 12.07
N PHE A 174 0.11 -2.08 11.84
CA PHE A 174 1.11 -1.24 12.51
C PHE A 174 0.88 0.25 12.20
N VAL A 175 0.68 0.60 10.94
CA VAL A 175 0.37 1.98 10.51
C VAL A 175 -0.89 2.50 11.21
N LEU A 176 -1.97 1.71 11.25
CA LEU A 176 -3.20 2.07 11.94
C LEU A 176 -2.98 2.23 13.45
N ALA A 177 -2.22 1.34 14.08
CA ALA A 177 -1.92 1.43 15.51
C ALA A 177 -1.13 2.71 15.84
N VAL A 178 -0.07 3.01 15.09
CA VAL A 178 0.71 4.25 15.27
C VAL A 178 -0.17 5.47 15.02
N SER A 179 -0.96 5.44 13.96
CA SER A 179 -1.89 6.52 13.62
C SER A 179 -2.95 6.77 14.69
N TYR A 180 -3.43 5.70 15.33
CA TYR A 180 -4.35 5.75 16.46
C TYR A 180 -3.72 6.49 17.64
N PHE A 181 -2.51 6.10 18.05
CA PHE A 181 -1.80 6.78 19.15
C PHE A 181 -1.49 8.24 18.82
N LEU A 182 -1.06 8.53 17.59
CA LEU A 182 -0.80 9.91 17.13
C LEU A 182 -2.07 10.79 17.21
N THR A 183 -3.23 10.21 16.92
CA THR A 183 -4.51 10.93 16.94
C THR A 183 -5.04 11.09 18.37
N LEU A 184 -4.99 10.02 19.15
CA LEU A 184 -5.46 9.98 20.54
C LEU A 184 -4.70 10.97 21.42
N ASP A 185 -3.36 10.95 21.34
CA ASP A 185 -2.48 11.81 22.14
C ASP A 185 -2.09 13.12 21.42
N SER A 186 -2.81 13.51 20.37
CA SER A 186 -2.46 14.67 19.54
C SER A 186 -2.26 15.97 20.32
N ASP A 187 -3.07 16.22 21.37
CA ASP A 187 -2.92 17.40 22.24
C ASP A 187 -1.66 17.33 23.12
N ARG A 188 -1.34 16.15 23.64
CA ARG A 188 -0.13 15.92 24.45
C ARG A 188 1.14 16.00 23.62
N ILE A 189 1.10 15.47 22.40
CA ILE A 189 2.21 15.55 21.44
C ILE A 189 2.45 17.03 21.09
N ARG A 190 1.39 17.79 20.82
CA ARG A 190 1.48 19.21 20.50
C ARG A 190 2.10 20.03 21.63
N SER A 191 1.68 19.81 22.88
CA SER A 191 2.18 20.56 24.04
C SER A 191 3.66 20.25 24.34
N ARG A 192 4.08 18.98 24.22
CA ARG A 192 5.49 18.60 24.35
C ARG A 192 6.35 19.17 23.24
N TRP A 193 5.84 19.20 22.01
CA TRP A 193 6.58 19.74 20.87
C TRP A 193 6.81 21.26 20.97
N SER A 194 5.89 22.01 21.61
CA SER A 194 6.12 23.43 21.90
C SER A 194 7.15 23.69 22.98
N GLY A 195 7.47 22.71 23.84
CA GLY A 195 8.48 22.84 24.89
C GLY A 195 9.92 22.58 24.42
N ILE A 196 10.12 22.08 23.20
CA ILE A 196 11.45 21.85 22.61
C ILE A 196 11.96 23.16 22.02
N ALA A 197 12.52 24.01 22.88
CA ALA A 197 13.16 25.26 22.51
C ALA A 197 14.67 25.12 22.74
N ILE A 198 15.49 25.28 21.69
CA ILE A 198 16.93 25.47 21.88
C ILE A 198 17.11 26.91 22.37
N PRO A 199 17.64 27.13 23.59
CA PRO A 199 17.85 28.47 24.12
C PRO A 199 18.58 29.32 23.09
N ARG A 200 18.08 30.54 22.81
CA ARG A 200 18.67 31.54 21.88
C ARG A 200 18.35 31.36 20.37
N TYR A 201 17.76 30.24 19.93
CA TYR A 201 17.37 30.00 18.51
C TYR A 201 15.87 29.73 18.30
N GLU A 202 15.04 30.09 19.28
CA GLU A 202 13.59 29.81 19.28
C GLU A 202 12.86 30.41 18.08
N TYR A 203 13.27 31.62 17.67
CA TYR A 203 12.69 32.32 16.52
C TYR A 203 12.93 31.57 15.20
N ASP A 204 14.17 31.12 14.96
CA ASP A 204 14.54 30.41 13.73
C ASP A 204 13.87 29.03 13.66
N LEU A 205 13.82 28.31 14.79
CA LEU A 205 13.10 27.03 14.91
C LEU A 205 11.59 27.20 14.71
N GLY A 206 11.01 28.25 15.27
CA GLY A 206 9.59 28.59 15.09
C GLY A 206 9.27 28.86 13.62
N ARG A 207 10.10 29.65 12.94
CA ARG A 207 9.96 29.95 11.51
C ARG A 207 10.11 28.70 10.64
N LEU A 208 11.10 27.85 10.90
CA LEU A 208 11.28 26.58 10.19
C LEU A 208 10.06 25.67 10.37
N ARG A 209 9.58 25.53 11.60
CA ARG A 209 8.39 24.73 11.93
C ARG A 209 7.15 25.23 11.20
N GLN A 210 6.93 26.55 11.19
CA GLN A 210 5.79 27.15 10.49
C GLN A 210 5.87 26.93 8.98
N ALA A 211 7.03 27.15 8.38
CA ALA A 211 7.25 26.91 6.96
C ALA A 211 7.02 25.43 6.61
N LEU A 212 7.57 24.51 7.40
CA LEU A 212 7.39 23.07 7.21
C LEU A 212 5.92 22.67 7.32
N THR A 213 5.22 23.16 8.34
CA THR A 213 3.77 22.90 8.54
C THR A 213 2.94 23.42 7.37
N HIS A 214 3.25 24.61 6.85
CA HIS A 214 2.57 25.17 5.69
C HIS A 214 2.77 24.31 4.43
N ILE A 215 4.02 23.90 4.15
CA ILE A 215 4.36 23.04 3.02
C ILE A 215 3.64 21.69 3.14
N TRP A 216 3.66 21.07 4.32
CA TRP A 216 2.97 19.80 4.56
C TRP A 216 1.46 19.90 4.36
N HIS A 217 0.81 20.93 4.90
CA HIS A 217 -0.63 21.12 4.69
C HIS A 217 -0.99 21.31 3.22
N ALA A 218 -0.21 22.11 2.48
CA ALA A 218 -0.43 22.35 1.06
C ALA A 218 -0.23 21.06 0.24
N PHE A 219 0.84 20.32 0.50
CA PHE A 219 1.14 19.05 -0.16
C PHE A 219 0.05 18.01 0.08
N LEU A 220 -0.32 17.76 1.34
CA LEU A 220 -1.31 16.74 1.69
C LEU A 220 -2.68 17.07 1.10
N ARG A 221 -3.10 18.34 1.13
CA ARG A 221 -4.35 18.77 0.52
C ARG A 221 -4.31 18.61 -1.01
N GLY A 222 -3.18 18.94 -1.63
CA GLY A 222 -2.97 18.77 -3.07
C GLY A 222 -3.05 17.29 -3.48
N GLN A 223 -2.33 16.41 -2.79
CA GLN A 223 -2.37 14.96 -3.06
C GLN A 223 -3.75 14.36 -2.85
N LEU A 224 -4.45 14.75 -1.78
CA LEU A 224 -5.81 14.26 -1.52
C LEU A 224 -6.79 14.68 -2.63
N LEU A 225 -6.66 15.90 -3.15
CA LEU A 225 -7.49 16.39 -4.26
C LEU A 225 -7.18 15.63 -5.57
N ILE A 226 -5.90 15.35 -5.85
CA ILE A 226 -5.49 14.54 -7.01
C ILE A 226 -6.06 13.13 -6.91
N VAL A 227 -5.90 12.47 -5.75
CA VAL A 227 -6.43 11.11 -5.53
C VAL A 227 -7.95 11.08 -5.68
N LEU A 228 -8.65 12.09 -5.16
CA LEU A 228 -10.11 12.17 -5.27
C LEU A 228 -10.56 12.34 -6.74
N ILE A 229 -9.92 13.24 -7.49
CA ILE A 229 -10.22 13.46 -8.91
C ILE A 229 -9.93 12.20 -9.72
N MET A 230 -8.76 11.59 -9.50
CA MET A 230 -8.36 10.36 -10.19
C MET A 230 -9.32 9.20 -9.88
N GLY A 231 -9.73 9.07 -8.62
CA GLY A 231 -10.69 8.04 -8.20
C GLY A 231 -12.06 8.21 -8.85
N ILE A 232 -12.57 9.44 -8.93
CA ILE A 232 -13.84 9.72 -9.62
C ILE A 232 -13.71 9.44 -11.11
N LEU A 233 -12.62 9.88 -11.75
CA LEU A 233 -12.39 9.66 -13.18
C LEU A 233 -12.36 8.17 -13.51
N MET A 234 -11.65 7.37 -12.71
CA MET A 234 -11.55 5.92 -12.89
C MET A 234 -12.88 5.21 -12.62
N ALA A 235 -13.74 5.74 -11.75
CA ALA A 235 -15.07 5.17 -11.49
C ALA A 235 -16.08 5.46 -12.61
N VAL A 236 -15.87 6.53 -13.39
CA VAL A 236 -16.73 6.92 -14.53
C VAL A 236 -16.31 6.22 -15.82
N LEU A 237 -15.02 5.90 -15.97
CA LEU A 237 -14.45 5.18 -17.11
C LEU A 237 -14.74 3.67 -17.04
#